data_AF-A0A963SJ27-F1
#
_entry.id   AF-A0A963SJ27-F1
#
_cell.length_a   1.000
_cell.length_b   1.000
_cell.length_c   1.000
_cell.angle_alpha   90.00
_cell.angle_beta   90.00
_cell.angle_gamma   90.00
#
_symmetry.space_group_name_H-M   'P 1'
#
loop_
_entity.id
_entity.type
_entity.pdbx_description
1 polymer ?
#
loop_
_entity_poly.entity_id
_entity_poly.type
_entity_poly.pdbx_seq_one_letter_code
_entity_poly.pdbx_strand_id
1 'polypeptide(L)' 'MPRPGEAALSARQHRILAEAAAMLGDARSLSDPLLVAEHLRLARVAFDSLVGRTTTEDMLDALFGRFCIGK' A
#
# COMPACT_ATOMS: atom_id res chain seq x y z
N MET A 1 1.27 -21.58 -10.00
CA MET A 1 0.22 -21.07 -9.10
C MET A 1 0.79 -21.08 -7.68
N PRO A 2 0.59 -20.02 -6.88
CA PRO A 2 1.08 -19.99 -5.50
C PRO A 2 0.42 -21.10 -4.67
N ARG A 3 1.11 -21.56 -3.63
CA ARG A 3 0.66 -22.69 -2.81
C ARG A 3 -0.61 -22.31 -2.03
N PRO A 4 -1.45 -23.28 -1.63
CA PRO A 4 -2.55 -23.01 -0.71
C PRO A 4 -2.00 -22.39 0.58
N GLY A 5 -2.41 -21.15 0.89
CA GLY A 5 -1.89 -20.35 2.01
C GLY A 5 -0.93 -19.22 1.60
N GLU A 6 -0.44 -19.22 0.35
CA GLU A 6 0.32 -18.09 -0.22
C GLU A 6 -0.65 -17.14 -0.92
N ALA A 7 -0.74 -15.91 -0.41
CA ALA A 7 -1.45 -14.86 -1.11
C ALA A 7 -0.74 -14.56 -2.44
N ALA A 8 -1.47 -14.69 -3.55
CA ALA A 8 -1.01 -14.24 -4.86
C ALA A 8 -1.04 -12.70 -4.91
N LEU A 9 -0.01 -12.05 -4.40
CA LEU A 9 0.10 -10.59 -4.39
C LEU A 9 0.59 -10.08 -5.75
N SER A 10 -0.08 -9.06 -6.30
CA SER A 10 0.48 -8.30 -7.41
C SER A 10 1.71 -7.51 -6.96
N ALA A 11 2.55 -7.09 -7.91
CA ALA A 11 3.71 -6.25 -7.62
C ALA A 11 3.34 -4.96 -6.85
N ARG A 12 2.17 -4.37 -7.16
CA ARG A 12 1.63 -3.21 -6.44
C ARG A 12 1.34 -3.54 -4.97
N GLN A 13 0.62 -4.64 -4.72
CA GLN A 13 0.24 -5.05 -3.37
C GLN A 13 1.47 -5.41 -2.54
N HIS A 14 2.45 -6.07 -3.15
CA HIS A 14 3.72 -6.40 -2.50
C HIS A 14 4.48 -5.13 -2.09
N ARG A 15 4.53 -4.11 -2.96
CA ARG A 15 5.16 -2.82 -2.63
C ARG A 15 4.48 -2.14 -1.44
N ILE A 16 3.14 -2.04 -1.46
CA ILE A 16 2.37 -1.42 -0.37
C ILE A 16 2.62 -2.15 0.97
N LEU A 17 2.65 -3.47 0.95
CA LEU A 17 2.93 -4.28 2.15
C LEU A 17 4.36 -4.10 2.65
N ALA A 18 5.34 -4.00 1.75
CA ALA A 18 6.74 -3.75 2.11
C ALA A 18 6.91 -2.37 2.77
N GLU A 19 6.25 -1.34 2.23
CA GLU A 19 6.24 0.02 2.81
C GLU A 19 5.60 0.02 4.20
N ALA A 20 4.44 -0.63 4.37
CA ALA A 20 3.78 -0.73 5.67
C ALA A 20 4.64 -1.48 6.71
N ALA A 21 5.33 -2.55 6.29
CA ALA A 21 6.23 -3.30 7.16
C ALA A 21 7.43 -2.46 7.60
N ALA A 22 8.02 -1.66 6.69
CA ALA A 22 9.10 -0.74 7.02
C ALA A 22 8.66 0.29 8.07
N MET A 23 7.51 0.94 7.88
CA MET A 23 6.98 1.92 8.86
C MET A 23 6.75 1.31 10.24
N LEU A 24 6.25 0.07 10.30
CA LEU A 24 6.08 -0.66 11.56
C LEU A 24 7.42 -1.04 12.22
N GLY A 25 8.44 -1.35 11.42
CA GLY A 25 9.80 -1.59 11.88
C GLY A 25 10.43 -0.32 12.47
N ASP A 26 10.30 0.79 11.76
CA ASP A 26 10.81 2.10 12.19
C ASP A 26 10.12 2.55 13.48
N ALA A 27 8.80 2.38 13.59
CA ALA A 27 8.03 2.69 14.78
C ALA A 27 8.57 2.02 16.06
N ARG A 28 9.17 0.83 15.95
CA ARG A 28 9.76 0.12 17.11
C ARG A 28 11.05 0.76 17.61
N SER A 29 11.73 1.51 16.75
CA SER A 29 13.02 2.15 17.07
C SER A 29 12.85 3.58 17.59
N LEU A 30 11.63 4.11 17.57
CA LEU A 30 11.31 5.47 17.99
C LEU A 30 10.90 5.50 19.47
N SER A 31 11.39 6.51 20.19
CA SER A 31 11.04 6.76 21.58
C SER A 31 9.99 7.86 21.76
N ASP A 32 9.85 8.76 20.79
CA ASP A 32 8.86 9.84 20.82
C ASP A 32 7.47 9.29 20.45
N PRO A 33 6.48 9.35 21.36
CA PRO A 33 5.12 8.87 21.10
C PRO A 33 4.46 9.51 19.88
N LEU A 34 4.77 10.78 19.56
CA LEU A 34 4.21 11.46 18.39
C LEU A 34 4.75 10.85 17.09
N LEU A 35 6.05 10.55 17.04
CA LEU A 35 6.66 9.92 15.86
C LEU A 35 6.21 8.47 15.70
N VAL A 36 6.04 7.73 16.81
CA VAL A 36 5.45 6.39 16.80
C VAL A 36 4.03 6.44 16.24
N ALA A 37 3.19 7.36 16.73
CA ALA A 37 1.82 7.52 16.25
C ALA A 37 1.76 7.84 14.75
N GLU A 38 2.67 8.69 14.26
CA GLU A 38 2.74 9.02 12.83
C GLU A 38 3.10 7.81 11.97
N HIS A 39 4.08 6.99 12.37
CA HIS A 39 4.43 5.78 11.63
C HIS A 39 3.27 4.77 11.60
N LEU A 40 2.54 4.64 12.71
CA LEU A 40 1.34 3.80 12.77
C LEU A 40 0.21 4.35 11.87
N ARG A 41 0.06 5.66 11.78
CA ARG A 41 -0.89 6.32 10.87
C ARG A 41 -0.52 6.05 9.41
N LEU A 42 0.76 6.16 9.05
CA LEU A 42 1.24 5.87 7.69
C LEU A 42 1.03 4.39 7.34
N ALA A 43 1.35 3.47 8.24
CA ALA A 43 1.09 2.04 8.05
C ALA A 43 -0.42 1.77 7.86
N ARG A 44 -1.30 2.45 8.61
CA ARG A 44 -2.76 2.35 8.43
C ARG A 44 -3.20 2.82 7.05
N VAL A 45 -2.72 3.97 6.58
CA VAL A 45 -3.03 4.50 5.25
C VAL A 45 -2.57 3.56 4.13
N ALA A 46 -1.40 2.94 4.28
CA ALA A 46 -0.94 1.92 3.33
C ALA A 46 -1.89 0.70 3.30
N PHE A 47 -2.41 0.26 4.45
CA PHE A 47 -3.43 -0.79 4.46
C PHE A 47 -4.76 -0.35 3.86
N ASP A 48 -5.17 0.90 4.06
CA ASP A 48 -6.38 1.43 3.45
C ASP A 48 -6.29 1.44 1.93
N SER A 49 -5.12 1.78 1.36
CA SER A 49 -4.89 1.71 -0.08
C SER A 49 -4.82 0.26 -0.60
N LEU A 50 -4.26 -0.67 0.20
CA LEU A 50 -4.23 -2.10 -0.12
C LEU A 50 -5.64 -2.72 -0.20
N VAL A 51 -6.52 -2.36 0.74
CA VAL A 51 -7.89 -2.89 0.87
C VAL A 51 -8.88 -2.14 -0.04
N GLY A 52 -8.44 -1.07 -0.71
CA GLY A 52 -9.27 -0.25 -1.60
C GLY A 52 -10.23 0.69 -0.87
N ARG A 53 -9.91 1.07 0.38
CA ARG A 53 -10.68 2.06 1.17
C ARG A 53 -10.25 3.50 0.92
N THR A 54 -9.21 3.75 0.13
CA THR A 54 -8.90 5.08 -0.39
C THR A 54 -9.66 5.30 -1.69
N THR A 55 -10.72 6.07 -1.61
CA THR A 55 -11.64 6.44 -2.70
C THR A 55 -10.90 7.06 -3.91
N THR A 56 -11.32 6.65 -5.11
CA THR A 56 -11.26 7.35 -6.42
C THR A 56 -10.00 7.37 -7.31
N GLU A 57 -8.78 7.05 -6.85
CA GLU A 57 -7.60 7.14 -7.77
C GLU A 57 -7.41 5.93 -8.70
N ASP A 58 -7.84 4.73 -8.30
CA ASP A 58 -7.88 3.55 -9.21
C ASP A 58 -8.86 3.76 -10.39
N MET A 59 -9.78 4.74 -10.31
CA MET A 59 -10.65 5.10 -11.44
C MET A 59 -9.92 5.94 -12.49
N LEU A 60 -8.96 6.80 -12.13
CA LEU A 60 -8.28 7.67 -13.09
C LEU A 60 -7.18 6.93 -13.85
N ASP A 61 -6.41 6.07 -13.20
CA ASP A 61 -5.42 5.22 -13.89
C ASP A 61 -6.07 4.19 -14.82
N ALA A 62 -7.28 3.72 -14.50
CA ALA A 62 -8.07 2.88 -15.41
C ALA A 62 -8.73 3.68 -16.56
N LEU A 63 -9.05 4.96 -16.35
CA LEU A 63 -9.64 5.84 -17.35
C LEU A 63 -8.60 6.43 -18.32
N PHE A 64 -7.38 6.68 -17.86
CA PHE A 64 -6.28 7.24 -18.66
C PHE A 64 -5.23 6.21 -19.09
N GLY A 65 -5.15 5.04 -18.45
CA GLY A 65 -4.19 3.97 -18.79
C GLY A 65 -4.52 3.19 -20.08
N ARG A 66 -5.69 3.39 -20.69
CA ARG A 66 -6.10 2.73 -21.95
C ARG A 66 -6.16 3.66 -23.17
N PHE A 67 -5.90 4.96 -23.02
CA PHE A 67 -5.72 5.84 -24.19
C PHE A 67 -4.26 5.81 -24.63
N CYS A 68 -3.86 4.69 -25.24
CA CYS A 68 -2.93 4.76 -26.35
C CYS A 68 -3.63 5.56 -27.47
N ILE A 69 -3.52 6.89 -27.47
CA ILE A 69 -3.79 7.68 -28.68
C ILE A 69 -2.65 7.35 -29.65
N GLY A 70 -2.89 6.38 -30.54
CA GLY A 70 -1.96 6.06 -31.62
C GLY A 70 -1.75 4.57 -31.89
N LYS A 71 -2.83 3.82 -32.16
CA LYS A 71 -2.90 2.84 -33.25
C LYS A 71 -4.35 2.51 -33.57
#